data_AF-A0A8T1TQ03-F1
#
_entry.id   AF-A0A8T1TQ03-F1
#
_cell.length_a   1.000
_cell.length_b   1.000
_cell.length_c   1.000
_cell.angle_alpha   90.00
_cell.angle_beta   90.00
_cell.angle_gamma   90.00
#
_symmetry.space_group_name_H-M   'P 1'
#
loop_
_entity.id
_entity.type
_entity.pdbx_description
1 polymer ?
#
loop_
_entity_poly.entity_id
_entity_poly.type
_entity_poly.pdbx_seq_one_letter_code
_entity_poly.pdbx_strand_id
1 'polypeptide(L)'
;MTSRTDVHVAEPVFSFDKECDSYEVFCRKVEERVVEGLRNYRIKTIRPDTGVYIKPSRTARQRDCVALTAENFVPLIASAYTNYQKRTKDSGPFEIEMFVLAARKERRVLPGTRHATASWVQEAATTTDNYLEERPDLQVGEIFRTHGSISRYCCRTPIHCNICAGAAYRRRVS
;
A
#
# COMPACT_ATOMS: atom_id res chain seq x y z
N MET A 1 -12.67 0.30 17.79
CA MET A 1 -13.00 0.03 16.37
C MET A 1 -12.64 1.25 15.55
N THR A 2 -11.53 1.24 14.82
CA THR A 2 -11.14 2.34 13.91
C THR A 2 -11.83 2.13 12.56
N SER A 3 -12.89 2.92 12.32
CA SER A 3 -13.68 2.94 11.08
C SER A 3 -12.85 3.41 9.89
N ARG A 4 -12.31 2.46 9.09
CA ARG A 4 -11.51 2.66 7.86
C ARG A 4 -12.31 3.34 6.75
N THR A 5 -11.65 4.13 5.92
CA THR A 5 -12.28 4.80 4.77
C THR A 5 -11.42 4.54 3.54
N ASP A 6 -11.98 3.89 2.53
CA ASP A 6 -11.36 3.77 1.22
C ASP A 6 -11.50 5.11 0.48
N VAL A 7 -10.40 5.60 -0.08
CA VAL A 7 -10.38 6.78 -0.94
C VAL A 7 -10.51 6.34 -2.39
N HIS A 8 -11.47 6.94 -3.08
CA HIS A 8 -11.61 6.78 -4.52
C HIS A 8 -10.46 7.50 -5.22
N VAL A 9 -9.58 6.73 -5.84
CA VAL A 9 -8.52 7.24 -6.70
C VAL A 9 -9.09 7.40 -8.11
N ALA A 10 -8.85 8.54 -8.76
CA ALA A 10 -9.24 8.72 -10.16
C ALA A 10 -8.39 7.80 -11.04
N GLU A 11 -9.01 7.14 -12.03
CA GLU A 11 -8.35 6.16 -12.90
C GLU A 11 -7.53 5.12 -12.11
N PRO A 12 -8.21 4.34 -11.23
CA PRO A 12 -7.53 3.41 -10.35
C PRO A 12 -6.93 2.22 -11.10
N VAL A 13 -7.24 2.07 -12.39
CA VAL A 13 -6.70 1.02 -13.27
C VAL A 13 -5.65 1.63 -14.19
N PHE A 14 -4.45 1.05 -14.22
CA PHE A 14 -3.40 1.45 -15.17
C PHE A 14 -2.59 0.26 -15.66
N SER A 15 -2.02 0.39 -16.86
CA SER A 15 -1.18 -0.65 -17.45
C SER A 15 0.30 -0.44 -17.13
N PHE A 16 1.01 -1.52 -16.87
CA PHE A 16 2.47 -1.56 -16.83
C PHE A 16 3.00 -2.74 -17.63
N ASP A 17 4.21 -2.61 -18.16
CA ASP A 17 4.92 -3.68 -18.85
C ASP A 17 5.96 -4.28 -17.90
N LYS A 18 5.82 -5.56 -17.54
CA LYS A 18 6.78 -6.20 -16.63
C LYS A 18 8.20 -6.29 -17.22
N GLU A 19 8.33 -6.38 -18.54
CA GLU A 19 9.63 -6.51 -19.22
C GLU A 19 10.32 -5.15 -19.39
N CYS A 20 9.56 -4.06 -19.46
CA CYS A 20 10.09 -2.72 -19.72
C CYS A 20 10.01 -1.75 -18.53
N ASP A 21 9.01 -1.87 -17.66
CA ASP A 21 8.85 -1.00 -16.50
C ASP A 21 9.62 -1.55 -15.29
N SER A 22 10.55 -0.75 -14.76
CA SER A 22 11.22 -1.06 -13.50
C SER A 22 10.30 -0.87 -12.29
N TYR A 23 10.74 -1.36 -11.13
CA TYR A 23 10.06 -1.11 -9.84
C TYR A 23 9.83 0.39 -9.59
N GLU A 24 10.81 1.23 -9.90
CA GLU A 24 10.73 2.69 -9.70
C GLU A 24 9.71 3.33 -10.64
N VAL A 25 9.69 2.92 -11.91
CA VAL A 25 8.70 3.39 -12.89
C VAL A 25 7.30 2.97 -12.45
N PHE A 26 7.16 1.74 -11.99
CA PHE A 26 5.91 1.19 -11.47
C PHE A 26 5.42 2.00 -10.26
N CYS A 27 6.24 2.17 -9.23
CA CYS A 27 5.89 2.93 -8.03
C CYS A 27 5.59 4.39 -8.33
N ARG A 28 6.28 5.02 -9.30
CA ARG A 28 5.96 6.38 -9.73
C ARG A 28 4.56 6.50 -10.34
N LYS A 29 4.15 5.54 -11.19
CA LYS A 29 2.80 5.52 -11.78
C LYS A 29 1.70 5.38 -10.72
N VAL A 30 1.98 4.58 -9.68
CA VAL A 30 1.10 4.47 -8.50
C VAL A 30 1.06 5.81 -7.76
N GLU A 31 2.22 6.41 -7.52
CA GLU A 31 2.33 7.65 -6.75
C GLU A 31 1.58 8.82 -7.39
N GLU A 32 1.74 9.01 -8.71
CA GLU A 32 1.07 10.07 -9.45
C GLU A 32 -0.46 9.99 -9.25
N ARG A 33 -1.03 8.78 -9.30
CA ARG A 33 -2.46 8.54 -9.05
C ARG A 33 -2.85 8.76 -7.61
N VAL A 34 -2.06 8.27 -6.65
CA VAL A 34 -2.32 8.49 -5.22
C VAL A 34 -2.31 9.97 -4.90
N VAL A 35 -1.28 10.70 -5.32
CA VAL A 35 -1.12 12.13 -5.06
C VAL A 35 -2.31 12.90 -5.63
N GLU A 36 -2.72 12.58 -6.86
CA GLU A 36 -3.88 13.22 -7.49
C GLU A 36 -5.19 12.86 -6.78
N GLY A 37 -5.39 11.59 -6.42
CA GLY A 37 -6.56 11.13 -5.64
C GLY A 37 -6.64 11.80 -4.26
N LEU A 38 -5.51 11.93 -3.57
CA LEU A 38 -5.43 12.58 -2.26
C LEU A 38 -5.60 14.10 -2.34
N ARG A 39 -5.15 14.77 -3.42
CA ARG A 39 -5.42 16.20 -3.67
C ARG A 39 -6.90 16.48 -3.81
N ASN A 40 -7.62 15.59 -4.49
CA ASN A 40 -9.06 15.70 -4.70
C ASN A 40 -9.89 15.18 -3.52
N TYR A 41 -9.25 14.51 -2.56
CA TYR A 41 -9.92 14.02 -1.36
C TYR A 41 -10.29 15.18 -0.42
N ARG A 42 -11.57 15.29 -0.07
CA ARG A 42 -12.13 16.39 0.74
C ARG A 42 -11.39 16.63 2.07
N ILE A 43 -10.83 15.57 2.66
CA ILE A 43 -10.13 15.65 3.93
C ILE A 43 -8.64 15.78 3.65
N LYS A 44 -8.01 16.80 4.25
CA LYS A 44 -6.56 16.98 4.14
C LYS A 44 -5.85 15.74 4.68
N THR A 45 -4.98 15.15 3.87
CA THR A 45 -4.21 13.95 4.20
C THR A 45 -2.72 14.21 4.11
N ILE A 46 -1.95 13.41 4.82
CA ILE A 46 -0.50 13.28 4.66
C ILE A 46 -0.19 11.83 4.35
N ARG A 47 0.89 11.61 3.61
CA ARG A 47 1.40 10.29 3.28
C ARG A 47 2.78 10.12 3.91
N PRO A 48 2.85 9.66 5.17
CA PRO A 48 4.13 9.45 5.84
C PRO A 48 4.83 8.16 5.36
N ASP A 49 4.06 7.22 4.83
CA ASP A 49 4.53 5.95 4.27
C ASP A 49 4.48 6.00 2.75
N THR A 50 5.63 5.88 2.09
CA THR A 50 5.72 5.85 0.64
C THR A 50 5.63 4.45 0.02
N GLY A 51 5.46 3.42 0.85
CA GLY A 51 5.32 2.04 0.43
C GLY A 51 4.10 1.80 -0.45
N VAL A 52 4.27 0.83 -1.36
CA VAL A 52 3.18 0.24 -2.16
C VAL A 52 3.06 -1.21 -1.70
N TYR A 53 1.85 -1.63 -1.36
CA TYR A 53 1.60 -2.99 -0.88
C TYR A 53 0.80 -3.77 -1.90
N ILE A 54 1.25 -4.98 -2.21
CA ILE A 54 0.58 -5.87 -3.15
C ILE A 54 -0.22 -6.92 -2.40
N LYS A 55 -1.38 -7.26 -2.96
CA LYS A 55 -2.15 -8.42 -2.54
C LYS A 55 -1.68 -9.66 -3.33
N PRO A 56 -1.02 -10.64 -2.69
CA PRO A 56 -0.43 -11.77 -3.42
C PRO A 56 -1.49 -12.70 -4.04
N SER A 57 -2.74 -12.63 -3.58
CA SER A 57 -3.88 -13.29 -4.23
C SER A 57 -5.19 -12.56 -3.95
N ARG A 58 -6.19 -12.70 -4.84
CA ARG A 58 -7.52 -12.10 -4.68
C ARG A 58 -8.20 -12.44 -3.34
N THR A 59 -7.90 -13.61 -2.78
CA THR A 59 -8.44 -14.10 -1.49
C THR A 59 -7.53 -13.80 -0.29
N ALA A 60 -6.34 -13.26 -0.50
CA ALA A 60 -5.42 -12.91 0.59
C ALA A 60 -6.08 -11.86 1.49
N ARG A 61 -5.90 -12.01 2.80
CA ARG A 61 -6.37 -10.99 3.75
C ARG A 61 -5.39 -9.83 3.71
N GLN A 62 -5.85 -8.67 4.15
CA GLN A 62 -5.02 -7.46 4.19
C GLN A 62 -3.73 -7.63 5.02
N ARG A 63 -3.75 -8.45 6.08
CA ARG A 63 -2.56 -8.76 6.88
C ARG A 63 -1.50 -9.55 6.10
N ASP A 64 -1.92 -10.20 5.00
CA ASP A 64 -1.09 -11.02 4.13
C ASP A 64 -0.58 -10.20 2.92
N CYS A 65 -0.90 -8.90 2.87
CA CYS A 65 -0.31 -8.00 1.89
C CYS A 65 1.18 -7.78 2.20
N VAL A 66 1.97 -7.67 1.15
CA VAL A 66 3.42 -7.59 1.21
C VAL A 66 3.86 -6.23 0.67
N ALA A 67 4.83 -5.57 1.31
CA ALA A 67 5.39 -4.35 0.74
C ALA A 67 6.20 -4.70 -0.51
N LEU A 68 6.01 -3.92 -1.55
CA LEU A 68 6.74 -4.05 -2.79
C LEU A 68 8.12 -3.39 -2.62
N THR A 69 9.18 -4.10 -2.98
CA THR A 69 10.56 -3.63 -3.01
C THR A 69 11.15 -3.93 -4.38
N ALA A 70 12.26 -3.28 -4.73
CA ALA A 70 12.96 -3.57 -5.99
C ALA A 70 13.32 -5.07 -6.11
N GLU A 71 13.72 -5.70 -4.99
CA GLU A 71 14.12 -7.11 -4.95
C GLU A 71 12.93 -8.07 -5.14
N ASN A 72 11.77 -7.75 -4.55
CA ASN A 72 10.62 -8.65 -4.56
C ASN A 72 9.60 -8.33 -5.67
N PHE A 73 9.74 -7.20 -6.38
CA PHE A 73 8.82 -6.76 -7.42
C PHE A 73 8.61 -7.81 -8.50
N VAL A 74 9.67 -8.15 -9.24
CA VAL A 74 9.60 -9.11 -10.35
C VAL A 74 9.07 -10.49 -9.92
N PRO A 75 9.56 -11.12 -8.83
CA PRO A 75 9.06 -12.44 -8.42
C PRO A 75 7.61 -12.41 -7.92
N LEU A 76 7.17 -11.35 -7.22
CA LEU A 76 5.77 -11.25 -6.77
C LEU A 76 4.80 -11.09 -7.94
N ILE A 77 5.13 -10.25 -8.91
CA ILE A 77 4.32 -10.07 -10.11
C ILE A 77 4.25 -11.38 -10.93
N ALA A 78 5.37 -12.11 -11.06
CA ALA A 78 5.43 -13.43 -11.70
C ALA A 78 4.53 -14.47 -11.01
N SER A 79 4.56 -14.49 -9.68
CA SER A 79 3.75 -15.40 -8.86
C SER A 79 2.26 -15.10 -9.00
N ALA A 80 1.88 -13.82 -8.94
CA ALA A 80 0.50 -13.38 -9.15
C ALA A 80 -0.02 -13.82 -10.54
N TYR A 81 0.81 -13.69 -11.58
CA TYR A 81 0.43 -14.12 -12.93
C TYR A 81 0.31 -15.63 -13.08
N THR A 82 1.22 -16.39 -12.48
CA THR A 82 1.15 -17.87 -12.45
C THR A 82 -0.14 -18.33 -11.75
N ASN A 83 -0.52 -17.66 -10.66
CA ASN A 83 -1.76 -17.95 -9.95
C ASN A 83 -3.00 -17.59 -10.78
N TYR A 84 -2.97 -16.49 -11.50
CA TYR A 84 -4.03 -16.12 -12.46
C TYR A 84 -4.18 -17.18 -13.56
N GLN A 85 -3.08 -17.61 -14.19
CA GLN A 85 -3.11 -18.65 -15.22
C GLN A 85 -3.67 -19.98 -14.72
N LYS A 86 -3.41 -20.37 -13.47
CA LYS A 86 -3.97 -21.60 -12.87
C LYS A 86 -5.47 -21.52 -12.61
N ARG A 87 -6.04 -20.31 -12.54
CA ARG A 87 -7.46 -20.05 -12.21
C ARG A 87 -8.34 -19.92 -13.45
N THR A 88 -7.98 -20.57 -14.56
CA THR A 88 -8.55 -20.58 -15.94
C THR A 88 -10.07 -20.44 -16.15
N LYS A 89 -10.91 -20.39 -15.11
CA LYS A 89 -12.32 -20.00 -15.18
C LYS A 89 -12.55 -18.47 -15.16
N ASP A 90 -11.59 -17.66 -14.71
CA ASP A 90 -11.66 -16.19 -14.82
C ASP A 90 -11.16 -15.77 -16.22
N SER A 91 -12.07 -15.34 -17.11
CA SER A 91 -11.77 -14.86 -18.47
C SER A 91 -11.42 -13.37 -18.54
N GLY A 92 -11.33 -12.69 -17.39
CA GLY A 92 -11.03 -11.26 -17.31
C GLY A 92 -9.53 -10.97 -17.48
N PRO A 93 -9.13 -9.71 -17.66
CA PRO A 93 -7.72 -9.33 -17.75
C PRO A 93 -6.94 -9.71 -16.49
N PHE A 94 -5.63 -9.91 -16.63
CA PHE A 94 -4.75 -10.09 -15.47
C PHE A 94 -4.54 -8.75 -14.76
N GLU A 95 -5.11 -8.62 -13.58
CA GLU A 95 -5.03 -7.43 -12.73
C GLU A 95 -4.47 -7.79 -11.35
N ILE A 96 -3.77 -6.82 -10.77
CA ILE A 96 -3.16 -6.92 -9.45
C ILE A 96 -3.71 -5.79 -8.58
N GLU A 97 -4.28 -6.15 -7.44
CA GLU A 97 -4.74 -5.20 -6.42
C GLU A 97 -3.56 -4.71 -5.58
N MET A 98 -3.51 -3.39 -5.38
CA MET A 98 -2.49 -2.71 -4.61
C MET A 98 -3.10 -1.73 -3.62
N PHE A 99 -2.40 -1.55 -2.52
CA PHE A 99 -2.80 -0.69 -1.42
C PHE A 99 -1.70 0.28 -1.09
N VAL A 100 -2.10 1.50 -0.83
CA VAL A 100 -1.25 2.55 -0.28
C VAL A 100 -1.90 3.11 0.97
N LEU A 101 -1.06 3.39 1.97
CA LEU A 101 -1.51 3.94 3.25
C LEU A 101 -1.35 5.46 3.27
N ALA A 102 -2.38 6.14 3.75
CA ALA A 102 -2.36 7.56 4.03
C ALA A 102 -3.00 7.86 5.38
N ALA A 103 -2.68 9.02 5.94
CA ALA A 103 -3.21 9.47 7.22
C ALA A 103 -3.96 10.79 7.06
N ARG A 104 -5.05 10.98 7.82
CA ARG A 104 -5.72 12.29 7.89
C ARG A 104 -4.80 13.29 8.58
N LYS A 105 -4.59 14.45 7.96
CA LYS A 105 -3.95 15.59 8.60
C LYS A 105 -4.96 16.24 9.54
N GLU A 106 -4.61 16.41 10.80
CA GLU A 106 -5.49 17.03 11.78
C GLU A 106 -5.81 18.48 11.37
N ARG A 107 -7.10 18.85 11.46
CA ARG A 107 -7.61 20.14 10.93
C ARG A 107 -7.76 21.22 12.01
N ARG A 108 -7.56 20.90 13.29
CA ARG A 108 -7.66 21.86 14.41
C ARG A 108 -6.62 21.53 15.46
N VAL A 109 -5.74 22.48 15.73
CA VAL A 109 -4.92 22.50 16.94
C VAL A 109 -5.89 22.70 18.10
N LEU A 110 -6.28 21.63 18.78
CA LEU A 110 -6.71 21.76 20.17
C LEU A 110 -5.43 21.99 20.99
N PRO A 111 -5.39 23.01 21.87
CA PRO A 111 -4.23 23.23 22.75
C PRO A 111 -3.91 21.92 23.49
N GLY A 112 -2.69 21.42 23.34
CA GLY A 112 -2.24 20.17 23.98
C GLY A 112 -2.23 18.92 23.10
N THR A 113 -2.64 18.99 21.83
CA THR A 113 -2.57 17.83 20.91
C THR A 113 -1.26 17.88 20.10
N ARG A 114 -0.40 16.86 20.27
CA ARG A 114 0.95 16.81 19.69
C ARG A 114 0.88 16.53 18.18
N HIS A 115 1.71 17.24 17.41
CA HIS A 115 1.78 17.13 15.94
C HIS A 115 2.22 15.73 15.47
N ALA A 116 1.62 15.23 14.39
CA ALA A 116 2.21 14.16 13.58
C ALA A 116 3.22 14.74 12.58
N THR A 117 4.47 14.92 13.01
CA THR A 117 5.62 15.28 12.15
C THR A 117 6.21 14.01 11.54
N ALA A 118 6.80 14.07 10.33
CA ALA A 118 7.42 12.90 9.68
C ALA A 118 8.48 12.23 10.57
N SER A 119 9.27 13.02 11.30
CA SER A 119 10.25 12.51 12.28
C SER A 119 9.63 11.74 13.45
N TRP A 120 8.40 12.07 13.84
CA TRP A 120 7.69 11.43 14.96
C TRP A 120 6.99 10.15 14.53
N VAL A 121 6.53 10.08 13.27
CA VAL A 121 6.05 8.82 12.68
C VAL A 121 7.19 7.81 12.54
N GLN A 122 8.41 8.28 12.24
CA GLN A 122 9.60 7.45 12.22
C GLN A 122 9.93 6.90 13.62
N GLU A 123 9.92 7.75 14.65
CA GLU A 123 10.15 7.35 16.04
C GLU A 123 9.09 6.33 16.54
N ALA A 124 7.85 6.51 16.11
CA ALA A 124 6.75 5.59 16.36
C ALA A 124 6.92 4.22 15.68
N ALA A 125 7.46 4.22 14.45
CA ALA A 125 7.82 2.99 13.74
C ALA A 125 8.92 2.25 14.52
N THR A 126 9.99 2.94 14.90
CA THR A 126 11.07 2.39 15.72
C THR A 126 10.57 1.84 17.05
N THR A 127 9.66 2.55 17.73
CA THR A 127 9.05 2.08 18.99
C THR A 127 8.20 0.82 18.78
N THR A 128 7.51 0.72 17.64
CA THR A 128 6.71 -0.46 17.29
C THR A 128 7.61 -1.64 16.95
N ASP A 129 8.71 -1.41 16.24
CA ASP A 129 9.68 -2.45 15.90
C ASP A 129 10.37 -2.99 17.17
N ASN A 130 10.83 -2.12 18.07
CA ASN A 130 11.41 -2.53 19.36
C ASN A 130 10.45 -3.40 20.19
N TYR A 131 9.17 -3.02 20.25
CA TYR A 131 8.14 -3.80 20.95
C TYR A 131 7.93 -5.18 20.34
N LEU A 132 8.04 -5.31 19.01
CA LEU A 132 7.91 -6.58 18.31
C LEU A 132 9.16 -7.44 18.44
N GLU A 133 10.35 -6.84 18.54
CA GLU A 133 11.59 -7.54 18.90
C GLU A 133 11.51 -8.16 20.30
N GLU A 134 10.89 -7.46 21.26
CA GLU A 134 10.62 -7.97 22.61
C GLU A 134 9.52 -9.05 22.66
N ARG A 135 8.75 -9.22 21.57
CA ARG A 135 7.59 -10.13 21.48
C ARG A 135 7.67 -11.02 20.23
N PRO A 136 8.63 -11.96 20.18
CA PRO A 136 8.80 -12.86 19.02
C PRO A 136 7.61 -13.80 18.80
N ASP A 137 6.72 -13.94 19.80
CA ASP A 137 5.43 -14.62 19.71
C ASP A 137 4.44 -13.92 18.76
N LEU A 138 4.61 -12.61 18.54
CA LEU A 138 3.73 -11.79 17.71
C LEU A 138 4.27 -11.68 16.28
N GLN A 139 3.84 -12.60 15.41
CA GLN A 139 4.05 -12.44 13.97
C GLN A 139 3.07 -11.41 13.39
N VAL A 140 3.56 -10.23 13.07
CA VAL A 140 2.79 -9.17 12.41
C VAL A 140 3.40 -8.82 11.07
N GLY A 141 2.55 -8.74 10.04
CA GLY A 141 2.95 -8.33 8.69
C GLY A 141 3.32 -6.85 8.63
N GLU A 142 4.04 -6.47 7.59
CA GLU A 142 4.58 -5.11 7.41
C GLU A 142 3.48 -4.03 7.36
N ILE A 143 2.32 -4.32 6.75
CA ILE A 143 1.14 -3.44 6.81
C ILE A 143 0.71 -3.15 8.24
N PHE A 144 0.81 -4.14 9.15
CA PHE A 144 0.41 -3.95 10.53
C PHE A 144 1.38 -3.01 11.28
N ARG A 145 2.69 -3.12 11.01
CA ARG A 145 3.71 -2.23 11.58
C ARG A 145 3.47 -0.78 11.14
N THR A 146 3.29 -0.57 9.84
CA THR A 146 3.02 0.75 9.26
C THR A 146 1.65 1.31 9.69
N HIS A 147 0.63 0.46 9.80
CA HIS A 147 -0.66 0.84 10.36
C HIS A 147 -0.53 1.23 11.85
N GLY A 148 0.28 0.52 12.63
CA GLY A 148 0.51 0.78 14.04
C GLY A 148 1.10 2.17 14.29
N SER A 149 2.14 2.53 13.54
CA SER A 149 2.79 3.85 13.64
C SER A 149 1.84 4.97 13.19
N ILE A 150 1.10 4.79 12.09
CA ILE A 150 0.12 5.77 11.61
C ILE A 150 -1.05 5.95 12.60
N SER A 151 -1.60 4.84 13.12
CA SER A 151 -2.78 4.86 14.00
C SER A 151 -2.48 5.39 15.40
N ARG A 152 -1.28 5.17 15.94
CA ARG A 152 -0.93 5.66 17.29
C ARG A 152 -0.80 7.18 17.35
N TYR A 153 -0.44 7.85 16.25
CA TYR A 153 -0.03 9.25 16.31
C TYR A 153 -0.83 10.22 15.43
N CYS A 154 -1.55 9.76 14.40
CA CYS A 154 -2.42 10.66 13.62
C CYS A 154 -3.81 10.85 14.24
N CYS A 155 -4.05 10.35 15.47
CA CYS A 155 -5.31 10.39 16.24
C CYS A 155 -6.61 9.99 15.52
N ARG A 156 -6.58 9.58 14.24
CA ARG A 156 -7.73 9.11 13.47
C ARG A 156 -7.32 8.09 12.42
N THR A 157 -8.31 7.29 12.07
CA THR A 157 -8.30 6.14 11.20
C THR A 157 -7.34 6.22 9.99
N PRO A 158 -6.52 5.18 9.74
CA PRO A 158 -5.78 5.05 8.50
C PRO A 158 -6.72 4.99 7.28
N ILE A 159 -6.28 5.63 6.22
CA ILE A 159 -6.96 5.69 4.93
C ILE A 159 -6.25 4.74 3.97
N HIS A 160 -7.07 4.03 3.18
CA HIS A 160 -6.60 3.15 2.13
C HIS A 160 -6.85 3.79 0.77
N CYS A 161 -5.81 3.90 -0.04
CA CYS A 161 -5.94 4.15 -1.47
C CYS A 161 -5.81 2.79 -2.17
N ASN A 162 -6.90 2.32 -2.79
CA ASN A 162 -6.92 1.07 -3.54
C ASN A 162 -6.69 1.38 -5.02
N ILE A 163 -5.75 0.66 -5.63
CA ILE A 163 -5.33 0.85 -7.01
C ILE A 163 -5.19 -0.55 -7.63
N CYS A 164 -5.77 -0.73 -8.82
CA CYS A 164 -5.61 -1.93 -9.62
C CYS A 164 -4.59 -1.66 -10.73
N ALA A 165 -3.61 -2.54 -10.91
CA ALA A 165 -2.67 -2.44 -12.02
C ALA A 165 -2.83 -3.65 -12.95
N GLY A 166 -3.02 -3.39 -14.24
CA GLY A 166 -3.00 -4.41 -15.29
C GLY A 166 -1.58 -4.62 -15.80
N ALA A 167 -1.14 -5.88 -15.89
CA ALA A 167 0.20 -6.18 -16.40
C ALA A 167 0.15 -6.64 -17.86
N ALA A 168 0.95 -6.02 -18.72
CA ALA A 168 1.25 -6.54 -20.05
C ALA A 168 2.30 -7.66 -19.91
N TYR A 169 1.92 -8.87 -20.27
CA TYR A 169 2.81 -10.02 -20.35
C TYR A 169 3.05 -10.37 -21.81
N ARG A 170 4.21 -9.99 -22.35
CA ARG A 170 4.65 -10.50 -23.64
C ARG A 170 5.36 -11.83 -23.40
N ARG A 171 4.87 -12.94 -23.98
CA ARG A 171 5.74 -14.12 -24.13
C ARG A 171 6.70 -13.80 -25.26
N ARG A 172 8.00 -13.72 -25.01
CA ARG A 172 8.97 -14.03 -26.07
C ARG A 172 8.75 -15.48 -26.47
N VAL A 173 8.19 -15.67 -27.66
CA VAL A 173 8.29 -16.95 -28.36
C VAL A 173 9.69 -16.94 -28.97
N SER A 174 10.58 -17.73 -28.39
CA SER A 174 11.83 -18.16 -29.02
C SER A 174 11.62 -19.53 -29.61
#